data_AF-A0A953DWG6-F1
#
_entry.id   AF-A0A953DWG6-F1
#
_cell.length_a   1.000
_cell.length_b   1.000
_cell.length_c   1.000
_cell.angle_alpha   90.00
_cell.angle_beta   90.00
_cell.angle_gamma   90.00
#
_symmetry.space_group_name_H-M   'P 1'
#
loop_
_entity.id
_entity.type
_entity.pdbx_description
1 polymer ?
#
loop_
_entity_poly.entity_id
_entity_poly.type
_entity_poly.pdbx_seq_one_letter_code
_entity_poly.pdbx_strand_id
1 'polypeptide(L)' 'MTASSLIMVADRGGLRTHRVQEIPMRKPHLELIQAFEVTDAMNAASRRHGHQ' A
#
# COMPACT_ATOMS: atom_id res chain seq x y z
N MET A 1 -3.47 -21.30 12.40
CA MET A 1 -3.65 -20.10 11.55
C MET A 1 -5.09 -20.08 11.06
N THR A 2 -5.77 -18.95 11.17
CA THR A 2 -7.10 -18.74 10.55
C THR A 2 -6.89 -18.08 9.19
N ALA A 3 -7.64 -18.51 8.17
CA ALA A 3 -7.65 -17.83 6.89
C ALA A 3 -8.17 -16.39 7.08
N SER A 4 -7.68 -15.45 6.30
CA SER A 4 -8.13 -14.06 6.33
C SER A 4 -8.13 -13.49 4.92
N SER A 5 -9.18 -12.74 4.60
CA SER A 5 -9.29 -12.02 3.33
C SER A 5 -8.46 -10.73 3.40
N LEU A 6 -7.79 -10.40 2.29
CA LEU A 6 -6.94 -9.23 2.16
C LEU A 6 -7.37 -8.39 0.95
N ILE A 7 -7.30 -7.06 1.09
CA ILE A 7 -7.45 -6.10 0.00
C ILE A 7 -6.13 -5.38 -0.18
N MET A 8 -5.56 -5.45 -1.38
CA MET A 8 -4.32 -4.76 -1.73
C MET A 8 -4.62 -3.65 -2.74
N VAL A 9 -4.18 -2.43 -2.43
CA VAL A 9 -4.33 -1.25 -3.29
C VAL A 9 -2.95 -0.78 -3.69
N ALA A 10 -2.71 -0.68 -5.00
CA ALA A 10 -1.47 -0.16 -5.57
C ALA A 10 -1.78 1.04 -6.45
N ASP A 11 -1.13 2.17 -6.19
CA ASP A 11 -1.23 3.40 -6.96
C ASP A 11 0.13 4.11 -7.09
N ARG A 12 0.15 5.34 -7.65
CA ARG A 12 1.38 6.12 -7.83
C ARG A 12 2.00 6.62 -6.52
N GLY A 13 1.24 6.65 -5.44
CA GLY A 13 1.68 7.04 -4.10
C GLY A 13 2.16 5.87 -3.25
N GLY A 14 1.73 4.63 -3.54
CA GLY A 14 2.19 3.48 -2.77
C GLY A 14 1.42 2.19 -2.95
N LEU A 15 1.75 1.24 -2.07
CA LEU A 15 1.12 -0.07 -1.91
C LEU A 15 0.57 -0.18 -0.50
N ARG A 16 -0.73 -0.40 -0.35
CA ARG A 16 -1.38 -0.55 0.96
C ARG A 16 -2.15 -1.86 1.02
N THR A 17 -2.00 -2.58 2.12
CA THR A 17 -2.61 -3.88 2.37
C THR A 17 -3.52 -3.79 3.58
N HIS A 18 -4.79 -4.14 3.37
CA HIS A 18 -5.83 -4.12 4.39
C HIS A 18 -6.32 -5.53 4.65
N ARG A 19 -6.48 -5.90 5.92
CA ARG A 19 -7.21 -7.10 6.32
C ARG A 19 -8.69 -6.80 6.40
N VAL A 20 -9.47 -7.68 5.80
CA VAL A 20 -10.92 -7.68 6.00
C VAL A 20 -11.19 -8.40 7.30
N GLN A 21 -11.73 -7.68 8.29
CA GLN A 21 -12.24 -8.33 9.49
C GLN A 21 -13.62 -8.91 9.17
N GLU A 22 -13.74 -10.23 9.21
CA GLU A 22 -15.04 -10.89 9.12
C GLU A 22 -15.81 -10.65 10.42
N ILE A 23 -16.89 -9.86 10.31
CA ILE A 23 -17.92 -9.49 11.31
C ILE A 23 -17.64 -8.15 12.03
N PRO A 24 -18.41 -7.09 11.71
CA PRO A 24 -19.70 -6.92 12.36
C PRO A 24 -20.85 -6.80 11.35
N MET A 25 -22.01 -7.37 11.70
CA MET A 25 -23.22 -7.61 10.88
C MET A 25 -23.84 -6.42 10.11
N ARG A 26 -23.17 -5.26 10.01
CA ARG A 26 -23.73 -4.06 9.34
C ARG A 26 -22.77 -3.32 8.41
N LYS A 27 -21.44 -3.45 8.52
CA LYS A 27 -20.48 -2.79 7.59
C LYS A 27 -19.15 -3.53 7.49
N PRO A 28 -18.54 -3.64 6.30
CA PRO A 28 -17.17 -4.12 6.14
C PRO A 28 -16.20 -3.24 6.94
N HIS A 29 -15.35 -3.85 7.76
CA HIS A 29 -14.27 -3.16 8.46
C HIS A 29 -12.93 -3.57 7.87
N LEU A 30 -12.14 -2.57 7.47
CA LEU A 30 -10.81 -2.75 6.89
C LEU A 30 -9.77 -2.25 7.88
N GLU A 31 -8.81 -3.11 8.19
CA GLU A 31 -7.68 -2.80 9.05
C GLU A 31 -6.42 -2.70 8.19
N LEU A 32 -5.76 -1.55 8.21
CA LEU A 32 -4.47 -1.39 7.53
C LEU A 32 -3.41 -2.21 8.27
N ILE A 33 -2.86 -3.22 7.60
CA ILE A 33 -1.79 -4.04 8.16
C ILE A 33 -0.42 -3.60 7.66
N GLN A 34 -0.34 -3.12 6.43
CA GLN A 34 0.93 -2.70 5.84
C GLN A 34 0.73 -1.57 4.84
N ALA A 35 1.63 -0.59 4.86
CA ALA A 35 1.72 0.47 3.88
C ALA A 35 3.17 0.65 3.44
N PHE A 36 3.37 0.83 2.13
CA PHE A 36 4.63 1.20 1.52
C PHE A 36 4.37 2.40 0.64
N GLU A 37 5.02 3.52 0.90
CA GLU A 37 4.86 4.75 0.13
C GLU A 37 5.97 4.83 -0.93
N VAL A 38 5.58 5.03 -2.19
CA VAL A 38 6.52 5.26 -3.29
C VAL A 38 6.81 6.75 -3.31
N THR A 39 7.94 7.14 -2.69
CA THR A 39 8.43 8.51 -2.83
C THR A 39 9.21 8.67 -4.13
N ASP A 40 8.97 9.75 -4.85
CA ASP A 40 9.67 10.13 -6.10
C ASP A 40 11.21 10.32 -5.92
N ALA A 41 11.72 10.15 -4.70
CA ALA A 41 13.13 10.10 -4.35
C ALA A 41 13.91 9.05 -5.18
N MET A 42 13.25 7.98 -5.63
CA MET A 42 13.88 6.97 -6.48
C MET A 42 14.21 7.51 -7.89
N ASN A 43 13.50 8.52 -8.38
CA ASN A 43 13.75 9.17 -9.68
C ASN A 43 14.73 10.36 -9.59
N ALA A 44 14.96 10.91 -8.39
CA ALA A 44 15.84 12.08 -8.22
C ALA A 44 17.32 11.75 -8.47
N ALA A 45 17.75 10.50 -8.22
CA ALA A 45 19.13 10.07 -8.45
C ALA A 45 19.48 9.95 -9.94
N SER A 46 18.49 9.74 -10.82
CA SER A 46 18.74 9.56 -12.26
C SER A 46 18.84 10.87 -13.05
N ARG A 47 18.39 12.00 -12.48
CA ARG A 47 18.41 13.32 -13.15
C ARG A 47 19.68 14.14 -12.93
N ARG A 48 20.63 13.68 -12.11
CA ARG A 48 21.86 14.42 -11.79
C ARG A 48 23.06 14.07 -12.69
N HIS A 49 22.88 13.23 -13.70
CA HIS A 49 23.98 12.73 -14.55
C HIS A 49 23.76 13.01 -16.06
N GLY A 50 23.07 14.12 -16.40
CA GLY A 50 22.81 14.53 -17.78
C GLY A 50 23.35 15.90 -18.19
N HIS A 51 24.16 16.54 -17.35
CA HIS A 51 24.83 17.81 -17.64
C HIS A 51 26.25 17.78 -17.08
N GLN A 52 27.17 17.22 -17.85
CA GLN A 52 28.59 17.54 -17.79
C GLN A 52 29.16 17.47 -19.20
#